data_AF-A0A940ZJ00-F1
#
_entry.id   AF-A0A940ZJ00-F1
#
_cell.length_a   1.000
_cell.length_b   1.000
_cell.length_c   1.000
_cell.angle_alpha   90.00
_cell.angle_beta   90.00
_cell.angle_gamma   90.00
#
_symmetry.space_group_name_H-M   'P 1'
#
loop_
_entity.id
_entity.type
_entity.pdbx_description
1 polymer ?
#
loop_
_entity_poly.entity_id
_entity_poly.type
_entity_poly.pdbx_seq_one_letter_code
_entity_poly.pdbx_strand_id
1 'polypeptide(L)'
;MGMATRIAAVAVSAFLLCSCTLKGTPRDSLSMLRTALLNQDADEAMKYIDVDSIVDHLVQERIQRRAARAKSPSDALKLEAEKGIASATLPYAKELLARQVRKAIESGGESDYFDYIRKGSVWYLTIDEKGERATVTPRGDKKVQFTMERTDQGYWKIVEVKLRPDRKVEEER
;
A
#
# COMPACT_ATOMS: atom_id res chain seq x y z
N MET A 1 13.28 36.66 25.02
CA MET A 1 13.09 35.42 24.24
C MET A 1 14.48 34.82 24.00
N GLY A 2 14.79 33.72 24.69
CA GLY A 2 16.17 33.21 24.80
C GLY A 2 16.70 32.63 23.50
N MET A 3 18.01 32.76 23.28
CA MET A 3 18.72 32.24 22.11
C MET A 3 18.47 30.73 21.93
N ALA A 4 18.33 29.98 23.02
CA ALA A 4 17.96 28.56 23.04
C ALA A 4 16.58 28.28 22.42
N THR A 5 15.59 29.15 22.62
CA THR A 5 14.24 28.99 22.06
C THR A 5 14.22 29.18 20.54
N ARG A 6 15.09 30.05 20.02
CA ARG A 6 15.26 30.28 18.58
C ARG A 6 16.01 29.12 17.91
N ILE A 7 17.03 28.57 18.57
CA ILE A 7 17.78 27.40 18.07
C ILE A 7 16.88 26.15 18.02
N ALA A 8 16.06 25.93 19.07
CA ALA A 8 15.10 24.82 19.08
C ALA A 8 14.04 24.97 17.96
N ALA A 9 13.51 26.17 17.75
CA ALA A 9 12.54 26.41 16.68
C ALA A 9 13.14 26.19 15.28
N VAL A 10 14.38 26.62 15.05
CA VAL A 10 15.09 26.40 13.76
C VAL A 10 15.44 24.93 13.57
N ALA A 11 15.89 24.22 14.63
CA ALA A 11 16.20 22.80 14.55
C ALA A 11 14.96 21.95 14.27
N VAL A 12 13.83 22.22 14.92
CA VAL A 12 12.55 21.54 14.67
C VAL A 12 12.05 21.85 13.26
N SER A 13 12.18 23.10 12.80
CA SER A 13 11.81 23.49 11.44
C SER A 13 12.71 22.81 10.40
N ALA A 14 14.03 22.75 10.63
CA ALA A 14 14.98 22.07 9.75
C ALA A 14 14.79 20.56 9.72
N PHE A 15 14.41 19.93 10.85
CA PHE A 15 14.12 18.50 10.94
C PHE A 15 12.81 18.15 10.22
N LEU A 16 11.79 19.01 10.33
CA LEU A 16 10.52 18.89 9.60
C LEU A 16 10.67 19.16 8.08
N LEU A 17 11.62 20.01 7.68
CA LEU A 17 11.91 20.32 6.28
C LEU A 17 12.83 19.26 5.63
N CYS A 18 13.83 18.72 6.35
CA CYS A 18 14.76 17.72 5.80
C CYS A 18 14.14 16.33 5.60
N SER A 19 13.11 15.97 6.37
CA SER A 19 12.43 14.68 6.21
C SER A 19 11.62 14.55 4.90
N CYS A 20 11.60 15.60 4.08
CA CYS A 20 10.92 15.62 2.77
C CYS A 20 11.86 15.52 1.57
N THR A 21 13.18 15.49 1.82
CA THR A 21 14.21 15.39 0.77
C THR A 21 15.18 14.23 1.01
N LEU A 22 14.99 13.46 2.08
CA LEU A 22 15.76 12.26 2.34
C LEU A 22 15.32 11.15 1.38
N LYS A 23 16.17 10.93 0.38
CA LYS A 23 16.07 9.80 -0.56
C LYS A 23 15.96 8.49 0.21
N GLY A 24 15.15 7.57 -0.31
CA GLY A 24 15.03 6.22 0.22
C GLY A 24 14.19 6.12 1.50
N THR A 25 13.33 7.11 1.75
CA THR A 25 12.25 7.01 2.75
C THR A 25 10.95 6.53 2.09
N PRO A 26 9.97 6.00 2.84
CA PRO A 26 8.66 5.65 2.29
C PRO A 26 7.98 6.88 1.66
N ARG A 27 8.16 8.05 2.28
CA ARG A 27 7.61 9.33 1.79
C ARG A 27 8.19 9.73 0.43
N ASP A 28 9.51 9.59 0.26
CA ASP A 28 10.20 9.83 -1.01
C ASP A 28 9.66 8.92 -2.12
N SER A 29 9.55 7.62 -1.84
CA SER A 29 9.03 6.63 -2.81
C SER A 29 7.57 6.91 -3.20
N LEU A 30 6.73 7.33 -2.25
CA LEU A 30 5.35 7.74 -2.53
C LEU A 30 5.28 9.02 -3.37
N SER A 31 6.22 9.96 -3.18
CA SER A 31 6.32 11.17 -3.99
C SER A 31 6.73 10.85 -5.44
N MET A 32 7.68 9.94 -5.62
CA MET A 32 8.10 9.45 -6.94
C MET A 32 6.98 8.68 -7.63
N LEU A 33 6.30 7.77 -6.92
CA LEU A 33 5.11 7.09 -7.42
C LEU A 33 4.03 8.09 -7.85
N ARG A 34 3.72 9.10 -7.02
CA ARG A 34 2.76 10.15 -7.40
C ARG A 34 3.18 10.87 -8.67
N THR A 35 4.45 11.21 -8.82
CA THR A 35 4.98 11.86 -10.02
C THR A 35 4.79 10.98 -11.25
N ALA A 36 5.14 9.69 -11.15
CA ALA A 36 4.94 8.72 -12.22
C ALA A 36 3.45 8.58 -12.61
N LEU A 37 2.56 8.49 -11.62
CA LEU A 37 1.11 8.42 -11.85
C LEU A 37 0.55 9.68 -12.53
N LEU A 38 1.06 10.87 -12.19
CA LEU A 38 0.65 12.12 -12.83
C LEU A 38 1.16 12.25 -14.27
N ASN A 39 2.34 11.69 -14.54
CA ASN A 39 2.95 11.66 -15.86
C ASN A 39 2.48 10.47 -16.72
N GLN A 40 1.60 9.62 -16.20
CA GLN A 40 1.16 8.37 -16.85
C GLN A 40 2.33 7.42 -17.19
N ASP A 41 3.43 7.53 -16.44
CA ASP A 41 4.62 6.71 -16.60
C ASP A 41 4.43 5.39 -15.84
N ALA A 42 3.87 4.41 -16.53
CA ALA A 42 3.57 3.14 -15.91
C ALA A 42 4.82 2.33 -15.58
N ASP A 43 5.90 2.43 -16.34
CA ASP A 43 7.12 1.70 -16.05
C ASP A 43 7.80 2.24 -14.79
N GLU A 44 7.80 3.56 -14.59
CA GLU A 44 8.27 4.15 -13.34
C GLU A 44 7.32 3.85 -12.17
N ALA A 45 6.01 3.96 -12.36
CA ALA A 45 5.03 3.70 -11.29
C ALA A 45 5.07 2.24 -10.81
N MET A 46 5.22 1.29 -11.73
CA MET A 46 5.31 -0.15 -11.41
C MET A 46 6.57 -0.50 -10.61
N LYS A 47 7.61 0.35 -10.57
CA LYS A 47 8.73 0.16 -9.64
C LYS A 47 8.30 0.25 -8.19
N TYR A 48 7.26 1.03 -7.89
CA TYR A 48 6.80 1.28 -6.52
C TYR A 48 5.57 0.44 -6.13
N ILE A 49 5.06 -0.40 -7.03
CA ILE A 49 3.88 -1.24 -6.80
C ILE A 49 4.27 -2.70 -7.03
N ASP A 50 4.31 -3.48 -5.95
CA ASP A 50 4.57 -4.92 -6.01
C ASP A 50 3.25 -5.68 -6.12
N VAL A 51 2.73 -5.77 -7.35
CA VAL A 51 1.42 -6.42 -7.61
C VAL A 51 1.43 -7.87 -7.14
N ASP A 52 2.54 -8.59 -7.34
CA ASP A 52 2.66 -9.99 -6.96
C ASP A 52 2.48 -10.16 -5.44
N SER A 53 3.19 -9.36 -4.65
CA SER A 53 3.09 -9.38 -3.19
C SER A 53 1.70 -8.97 -2.71
N ILE A 54 1.08 -7.95 -3.34
CA ILE A 54 -0.27 -7.50 -3.00
C ILE A 54 -1.27 -8.65 -3.18
N VAL A 55 -1.20 -9.35 -4.32
CA VAL A 55 -2.11 -10.47 -4.62
C VAL A 55 -1.86 -11.63 -3.66
N ASP A 56 -0.61 -11.95 -3.37
CA ASP A 56 -0.24 -13.01 -2.42
C ASP A 56 -0.83 -12.73 -1.04
N HIS A 57 -0.68 -11.51 -0.53
CA HIS A 57 -1.25 -11.11 0.75
C HIS A 57 -2.78 -11.17 0.77
N LEU A 58 -3.46 -10.73 -0.29
CA LEU A 58 -4.93 -10.80 -0.38
C LEU A 58 -5.44 -12.25 -0.36
N VAL A 59 -4.78 -13.14 -1.11
CA VAL A 59 -5.11 -14.57 -1.14
C VAL A 59 -4.84 -15.21 0.21
N GLN A 60 -3.69 -14.93 0.82
CA GLN A 60 -3.33 -15.45 2.13
C GLN A 60 -4.31 -14.98 3.22
N GLU A 61 -4.70 -13.70 3.23
CA GLU A 61 -5.65 -13.15 4.19
C GLU A 61 -7.04 -13.82 4.03
N ARG A 62 -7.48 -14.07 2.80
CA ARG A 62 -8.73 -14.78 2.53
C ARG A 62 -8.68 -16.23 3.03
N ILE A 63 -7.60 -16.94 2.75
CA ILE A 63 -7.38 -18.31 3.20
C ILE A 63 -7.36 -18.36 4.73
N GLN A 64 -6.62 -17.47 5.39
CA GLN A 64 -6.53 -17.40 6.85
C GLN A 64 -7.90 -17.12 7.49
N ARG A 65 -8.66 -16.15 6.96
CA ARG A 65 -10.03 -15.87 7.43
C ARG A 65 -10.95 -17.09 7.31
N ARG A 66 -10.80 -17.88 6.26
CA ARG A 66 -11.61 -19.09 6.05
C ARG A 66 -11.15 -20.25 6.92
N ALA A 67 -9.84 -20.43 7.08
CA ALA A 67 -9.25 -21.39 8.00
C ALA A 67 -9.74 -21.16 9.44
N ALA A 68 -9.76 -19.90 9.90
CA ALA A 68 -10.26 -19.54 11.23
C ALA A 68 -11.75 -19.83 11.44
N ARG A 69 -12.53 -20.00 10.36
CA ARG A 69 -13.97 -20.29 10.38
C ARG A 69 -14.28 -21.77 10.15
N ALA A 70 -13.30 -22.60 9.78
CA ALA A 70 -13.50 -24.02 9.55
C ALA A 70 -13.81 -24.72 10.88
N LYS A 71 -14.96 -25.41 10.96
CA LYS A 71 -15.40 -26.08 12.19
C LYS A 71 -15.48 -27.60 12.04
N SER A 72 -15.34 -28.11 10.81
CA SER A 72 -15.49 -29.53 10.51
C SER A 72 -14.38 -30.06 9.59
N PRO A 73 -14.12 -31.39 9.57
CA PRO A 73 -13.17 -32.01 8.65
C PRO A 73 -13.50 -31.77 7.17
N SER A 74 -14.78 -31.66 6.81
CA SER A 74 -15.19 -31.37 5.44
C SER A 74 -14.90 -29.92 5.04
N ASP A 75 -14.95 -28.96 5.98
CA ASP A 75 -14.50 -27.58 5.74
C ASP A 75 -12.99 -27.52 5.47
N ALA A 76 -12.21 -28.30 6.21
CA ALA A 76 -10.75 -28.38 6.02
C ALA A 76 -10.41 -28.96 4.63
N LEU A 77 -11.10 -30.03 4.21
CA LEU A 77 -10.91 -30.62 2.87
C LEU A 77 -11.27 -29.63 1.76
N LYS A 78 -12.40 -28.90 1.90
CA LYS A 78 -12.79 -27.84 0.96
C LYS A 78 -11.76 -26.72 0.90
N LEU A 79 -11.22 -26.31 2.06
CA LEU A 79 -10.18 -25.28 2.12
C LEU A 79 -8.90 -25.72 1.41
N GLU A 80 -8.45 -26.97 1.57
CA GLU A 80 -7.28 -27.47 0.85
C GLU A 80 -7.51 -27.55 -0.66
N ALA A 81 -8.71 -27.98 -1.09
CA ALA A 81 -9.08 -27.92 -2.51
C ALA A 81 -9.08 -26.47 -3.05
N GLU A 82 -9.66 -25.52 -2.30
CA GLU A 82 -9.64 -24.09 -2.66
C GLU A 82 -8.21 -23.52 -2.72
N LYS A 83 -7.34 -23.89 -1.79
CA LYS A 83 -5.91 -23.51 -1.80
C LYS A 83 -5.20 -24.05 -3.04
N GLY A 84 -5.45 -25.31 -3.41
CA GLY A 84 -4.87 -25.92 -4.60
C GLY A 84 -5.26 -25.19 -5.89
N ILE A 85 -6.56 -24.90 -6.04
CA ILE A 85 -7.07 -24.15 -7.21
C ILE A 85 -6.54 -22.72 -7.22
N ALA A 86 -6.54 -22.04 -6.05
CA ALA A 86 -6.01 -20.69 -5.95
C ALA A 86 -4.53 -20.65 -6.34
N SER A 87 -3.72 -21.59 -5.83
CA SER A 87 -2.29 -21.65 -6.16
C SER A 87 -2.03 -21.89 -7.64
N ALA A 88 -2.84 -22.72 -8.30
CA ALA A 88 -2.72 -22.99 -9.74
C ALA A 88 -3.10 -21.77 -10.61
N THR A 89 -4.03 -20.93 -10.16
CA THR A 89 -4.54 -19.78 -10.91
C THR A 89 -3.86 -18.46 -10.56
N LEU A 90 -3.14 -18.42 -9.43
CA LEU A 90 -2.47 -17.24 -8.89
C LEU A 90 -1.48 -16.58 -9.86
N PRO A 91 -0.61 -17.30 -10.59
CA PRO A 91 0.30 -16.67 -11.57
C PRO A 91 -0.46 -15.90 -12.65
N TYR A 92 -1.55 -16.45 -13.16
CA TYR A 92 -2.39 -15.80 -14.16
C TYR A 92 -3.12 -14.58 -13.60
N ALA A 93 -3.63 -14.68 -12.37
CA ALA A 93 -4.27 -13.56 -11.68
C ALA A 93 -3.30 -12.39 -11.46
N LYS A 94 -2.05 -12.69 -11.04
CA LYS A 94 -0.97 -11.70 -10.91
C LYS A 94 -0.68 -10.99 -12.21
N GLU A 95 -0.48 -11.74 -13.29
CA GLU A 95 -0.18 -11.18 -14.61
C GLU A 95 -1.33 -10.31 -15.15
N LEU A 96 -2.58 -10.76 -14.99
CA LEU A 96 -3.75 -9.96 -15.35
C LEU A 96 -3.85 -8.67 -14.55
N LEU A 97 -3.68 -8.74 -13.23
CA LEU A 97 -3.75 -7.56 -12.37
C LEU A 97 -2.61 -6.59 -12.67
N ALA A 98 -1.39 -7.08 -12.92
CA ALA A 98 -0.26 -6.25 -13.33
C ALA A 98 -0.55 -5.51 -14.64
N ARG A 99 -1.14 -6.19 -15.64
CA ARG A 99 -1.59 -5.55 -16.88
C ARG A 99 -2.68 -4.52 -16.65
N GLN A 100 -3.67 -4.81 -15.80
CA GLN A 100 -4.76 -3.89 -15.50
C GLN A 100 -4.26 -2.64 -14.76
N VAL A 101 -3.35 -2.82 -13.79
CA VAL A 101 -2.71 -1.71 -13.08
C VAL A 101 -1.93 -0.84 -14.05
N ARG A 102 -1.06 -1.44 -14.90
CA ARG A 102 -0.32 -0.70 -15.93
C ARG A 102 -1.26 0.10 -16.82
N LYS A 103 -2.30 -0.54 -17.37
CA LYS A 103 -3.28 0.11 -18.24
C LYS A 103 -4.04 1.24 -17.52
N ALA A 104 -4.36 1.08 -16.24
CA ALA A 104 -5.03 2.10 -15.44
C ALA A 104 -4.14 3.33 -15.18
N ILE A 105 -2.82 3.14 -15.11
CA ILE A 105 -1.84 4.23 -14.98
C ILE A 105 -1.71 4.97 -16.31
N GLU A 106 -1.53 4.23 -17.41
CA GLU A 106 -1.41 4.77 -18.78
C GLU A 106 -2.66 5.53 -19.23
N SER A 107 -3.86 5.07 -18.85
CA SER A 107 -5.12 5.71 -19.24
C SER A 107 -5.42 7.01 -18.49
N GLY A 108 -4.65 7.35 -17.47
CA GLY A 108 -4.59 8.69 -16.92
C GLY A 108 -5.80 9.22 -16.16
N GLY A 109 -6.94 8.52 -16.04
CA GLY A 109 -8.14 9.25 -15.57
C GLY A 109 -9.38 8.52 -15.03
N GLU A 110 -9.52 7.19 -15.07
CA GLU A 110 -10.82 6.58 -14.66
C GLU A 110 -10.73 5.52 -13.55
N SER A 111 -9.54 5.31 -12.97
CA SER A 111 -9.36 4.28 -11.94
C SER A 111 -9.29 4.91 -10.55
N ASP A 112 -10.31 4.66 -9.72
CA ASP A 112 -10.37 5.05 -8.30
C ASP A 112 -9.20 4.46 -7.47
N TYR A 113 -8.50 3.44 -7.98
CA TYR A 113 -7.44 2.72 -7.27
C TYR A 113 -6.29 3.63 -6.78
N PHE A 114 -5.93 4.65 -7.57
CA PHE A 114 -4.76 5.51 -7.30
C PHE A 114 -5.14 6.92 -6.84
N ASP A 115 -6.42 7.21 -6.68
CA ASP A 115 -6.90 8.56 -6.39
C ASP A 115 -6.33 9.12 -5.09
N TYR A 116 -6.20 8.29 -4.06
CA TYR A 116 -5.59 8.70 -2.79
C TYR A 116 -4.13 9.11 -2.92
N ILE A 117 -3.38 8.51 -3.85
CA ILE A 117 -1.96 8.81 -4.07
C ILE A 117 -1.81 9.97 -5.06
N ARG A 118 -2.68 10.06 -6.07
CA ARG A 118 -2.69 11.16 -7.07
C ARG A 118 -3.20 12.48 -6.49
N LYS A 119 -4.40 12.45 -5.90
CA LYS A 119 -5.11 13.62 -5.36
C LYS A 119 -4.65 13.97 -3.95
N GLY A 120 -4.24 12.97 -3.17
CA GLY A 120 -3.64 13.19 -1.87
C GLY A 120 -2.30 13.91 -2.01
N SER A 121 -2.17 15.06 -1.37
CA SER A 121 -0.85 15.59 -1.06
C SER A 121 -0.18 14.57 -0.12
N VAL A 122 1.07 14.18 -0.39
CA VAL A 122 1.81 13.17 0.41
C VAL A 122 1.85 13.54 1.90
N TRP A 123 1.60 14.81 2.23
CA TRP A 123 1.43 15.37 3.57
C TRP A 123 0.16 14.94 4.30
N TYR A 124 -0.83 14.44 3.57
CA TYR A 124 -2.04 13.82 4.10
C TYR A 124 -1.86 12.32 4.36
N LEU A 125 -0.65 11.77 4.23
CA LEU A 125 -0.34 10.40 4.60
C LEU A 125 0.35 10.36 5.98
N THR A 126 -0.21 9.56 6.88
CA THR A 126 0.48 9.15 8.10
C THR A 126 1.32 7.92 7.78
N ILE A 127 2.62 8.00 8.06
CA ILE A 127 3.59 6.92 7.79
C ILE A 127 4.17 6.51 9.15
N ASP A 128 3.97 5.24 9.53
CA ASP A 128 4.57 4.60 10.70
C ASP A 128 5.64 3.61 10.20
N GLU A 129 6.91 4.00 10.30
CA GLU A 129 8.06 3.24 9.83
C GLU A 129 8.67 2.40 10.96
N LYS A 130 8.88 1.10 10.70
CA LYS A 130 9.43 0.12 11.63
C LYS A 130 10.46 -0.75 10.91
N GLY A 131 11.71 -0.31 10.94
CA GLY A 131 12.80 -0.99 10.23
C GLY A 131 12.55 -0.97 8.72
N GLU A 132 12.51 -2.14 8.10
CA GLU A 132 12.34 -2.30 6.65
C GLU A 132 10.86 -2.33 6.20
N ARG A 133 9.92 -2.04 7.12
CA ARG A 133 8.48 -1.97 6.82
C ARG A 133 7.90 -0.63 7.23
N ALA A 134 6.96 -0.12 6.45
CA ALA A 134 6.21 1.08 6.77
C ALA A 134 4.71 0.88 6.57
N THR A 135 3.91 1.38 7.50
CA THR A 135 2.46 1.40 7.38
C THR A 135 2.02 2.79 6.97
N VAL A 136 1.28 2.89 5.87
CA VAL A 136 0.81 4.14 5.28
C VAL A 136 -0.70 4.22 5.40
N THR A 137 -1.20 5.29 6.01
CA THR A 137 -2.64 5.52 6.20
C THR A 137 -3.01 6.93 5.75
N PRO A 138 -3.96 7.11 4.82
CA PRO A 138 -4.51 8.41 4.50
C PRO A 138 -5.14 9.07 5.75
N ARG A 139 -4.84 10.35 5.99
CA ARG A 139 -5.44 11.11 7.09
C ARG A 139 -6.93 11.31 6.82
N GLY A 140 -7.75 10.99 7.81
CA GLY A 140 -9.21 11.13 7.71
C GLY A 140 -9.91 9.95 7.04
N ASP A 141 -9.19 9.10 6.30
CA ASP A 141 -9.76 7.89 5.69
C ASP A 141 -9.04 6.63 6.19
N LYS A 142 -9.72 5.88 7.08
CA LYS A 142 -9.22 4.61 7.61
C LYS A 142 -9.67 3.41 6.77
N LYS A 143 -10.38 3.62 5.65
CA LYS A 143 -10.87 2.54 4.79
C LYS A 143 -9.74 1.88 4.01
N VAL A 144 -8.67 2.61 3.73
CA VAL A 144 -7.54 2.09 2.97
C VAL A 144 -6.26 2.27 3.76
N GLN A 145 -5.49 1.20 3.89
CA GLN A 145 -4.17 1.20 4.51
C GLN A 145 -3.22 0.40 3.62
N PHE A 146 -2.01 0.91 3.42
CA PHE A 146 -1.00 0.24 2.61
C PHE A 146 0.19 -0.14 3.48
N THR A 147 0.78 -1.29 3.22
CA THR A 147 2.10 -1.63 3.77
C THR A 147 3.13 -1.45 2.68
N MET A 148 4.25 -0.82 3.04
CA MET A 148 5.43 -0.69 2.19
C MET A 148 6.60 -1.48 2.78
N GLU A 149 7.44 -1.99 1.89
CA GLU A 149 8.71 -2.63 2.23
C GLU A 149 9.86 -1.94 1.50
N ARG A 150 11.00 -1.83 2.17
CA ARG A 150 12.21 -1.32 1.56
C ARG A 150 12.84 -2.40 0.68
N THR A 151 13.32 -1.99 -0.47
CA THR A 151 14.06 -2.82 -1.42
C THR A 151 15.57 -2.76 -1.15
N ASP A 152 16.30 -3.77 -1.64
CA ASP A 152 17.77 -3.77 -1.62
C ASP A 152 18.39 -2.60 -2.40
N GLN A 153 17.63 -2.00 -3.32
CA GLN A 153 18.01 -0.84 -4.11
C GLN A 153 17.76 0.50 -3.38
N GLY A 154 17.22 0.45 -2.16
CA GLY A 154 17.09 1.60 -1.26
C GLY A 154 15.81 2.42 -1.43
N TYR A 155 14.87 2.03 -2.31
CA TYR A 155 13.53 2.63 -2.39
C TYR A 155 12.47 1.70 -1.79
N TRP A 156 11.24 2.18 -1.63
CA TRP A 156 10.14 1.47 -0.99
C TRP A 156 9.05 1.10 -1.99
N LYS A 157 8.52 -0.13 -1.88
CA LYS A 157 7.39 -0.62 -2.68
C LYS A 157 6.16 -0.81 -1.82
N ILE A 158 4.98 -0.54 -2.37
CA ILE A 158 3.71 -0.99 -1.80
C ILE A 158 3.61 -2.49 -2.06
N VAL A 159 3.52 -3.27 -0.98
CA VAL A 159 3.45 -4.74 -1.02
C VAL A 159 2.12 -5.29 -0.52
N GLU A 160 1.33 -4.48 0.18
CA GLU A 160 0.06 -4.92 0.76
C GLU A 160 -0.96 -3.79 0.74
N VAL A 161 -2.22 -4.14 0.47
CA VAL A 161 -3.36 -3.23 0.54
C VAL A 161 -4.41 -3.82 1.47
N LYS A 162 -4.74 -3.11 2.54
CA LYS A 162 -5.83 -3.45 3.46
C LYS A 162 -7.01 -2.54 3.23
N LEU A 163 -8.11 -3.13 2.79
CA LEU A 163 -9.41 -2.47 2.70
C LEU A 163 -10.19 -2.79 3.97
N ARG A 164 -10.42 -1.80 4.82
CA ARG A 164 -11.31 -1.94 5.97
C ARG A 164 -12.76 -1.74 5.49
N PRO A 165 -13.69 -2.65 5.86
CA PRO A 165 -15.09 -2.47 5.51
C PRO A 165 -15.64 -1.18 6.13
N ASP A 166 -16.59 -0.55 5.43
CA ASP A 166 -17.29 0.62 5.92
C ASP A 166 -18.05 0.25 7.21
N ARG A 167 -17.82 0.97 8.31
CA ARG A 167 -18.40 0.67 9.63
C ARG A 167 -19.94 0.59 9.65
N LYS A 168 -20.62 1.06 8.59
CA LYS A 168 -22.08 1.03 8.48
C LYS A 168 -22.69 -0.35 8.21
N VAL A 169 -21.89 -1.37 7.86
CA VAL A 169 -22.44 -2.71 7.51
C VAL A 169 -22.39 -3.69 8.69
N GLU A 170 -21.79 -3.33 9.82
CA GLU A 170 -21.67 -4.20 11.00
C GLU A 170 -22.77 -3.99 12.06
N GLU A 171 -23.59 -2.94 11.96
CA GLU A 171 -24.73 -2.74 12.88
C GLU A 171 -26.04 -3.38 12.37
N GLU A 172 -26.06 -3.98 11.17
CA GLU A 172 -27.25 -4.64 10.59
C GLU A 172 -27.09 -6.17 10.38
N ARG A 173 -26.14 -6.83 11.06
CA ARG A 173 -26.00 -8.29 11.00
C ARG A 173 -26.01 -8.98 12.35
#